data_AF-A0A656K298-F1
#
_entry.id   AF-A0A656K298-F1
#
_cell.length_a   1.000
_cell.length_b   1.000
_cell.length_c   1.000
_cell.angle_alpha   90.00
_cell.angle_beta   90.00
_cell.angle_gamma   90.00
#
_symmetry.space_group_name_H-M   'P 1'
#
loop_
_entity.id
_entity.type
_entity.pdbx_description
1 polymer ?
#
loop_
_entity_poly.entity_id
_entity_poly.type
_entity_poly.pdbx_seq_one_letter_code
_entity_poly.pdbx_strand_id
1 'polypeptide(L)' 'MSEAFLAFSRPSVGDEEVAAVTRVLRSGWITTGPECQKLEEQFAERMSARH' A
#
# COMPACT_ATOMS: atom_id res chain seq x y z
N MET A 1 -26.06 -19.48 -16.23
CA MET A 1 -25.25 -18.39 -15.65
C MET A 1 -24.33 -19.04 -14.63
N SER A 2 -23.01 -19.00 -14.81
CA SER A 2 -22.10 -19.53 -13.79
C SER A 2 -22.18 -18.63 -12.56
N GLU A 3 -22.46 -19.21 -11.38
CA GLU A 3 -22.29 -18.47 -10.13
C GLU A 3 -20.82 -18.03 -10.03
N ALA A 4 -20.60 -16.72 -9.98
CA ALA A 4 -19.27 -16.17 -9.77
C ALA A 4 -18.81 -16.55 -8.37
N PHE A 5 -17.59 -17.08 -8.26
CA PHE A 5 -16.99 -17.45 -6.99
C PHE A 5 -17.00 -16.28 -6.00
N LEU A 6 -17.64 -16.48 -4.84
CA LEU A 6 -17.66 -15.51 -3.74
C LEU A 6 -16.46 -15.75 -2.82
N ALA A 7 -15.37 -15.02 -3.07
CA ALA A 7 -14.19 -15.09 -2.23
C ALA A 7 -14.47 -14.56 -0.81
N PHE A 8 -13.90 -15.22 0.21
CA PHE A 8 -14.00 -14.82 1.62
C PHE A 8 -13.46 -13.42 1.89
N SER A 9 -12.39 -13.03 1.20
CA SER A 9 -11.82 -11.70 1.23
C SER A 9 -11.27 -11.34 -0.13
N ARG A 10 -11.53 -10.11 -0.57
CA ARG A 10 -10.93 -9.52 -1.77
C ARG A 10 -9.90 -8.48 -1.30
N PRO A 11 -8.68 -8.48 -1.86
CA PRO A 11 -7.70 -7.46 -1.52
C PRO A 11 -8.22 -6.08 -1.92
N SER A 12 -7.99 -5.09 -1.05
CA SER A 12 -8.27 -3.68 -1.34
C SER A 12 -7.07 -3.08 -2.08
N VAL A 13 -7.03 -3.25 -3.41
CA VAL A 13 -5.97 -2.74 -4.28
C VAL A 13 -6.63 -2.15 -5.54
N GLY A 14 -6.40 -0.87 -5.79
CA GLY A 14 -6.84 -0.15 -6.98
C GLY A 14 -5.67 0.53 -7.71
N ASP A 15 -5.99 1.48 -8.59
CA ASP A 15 -5.01 2.18 -9.43
C ASP A 15 -4.01 3.00 -8.60
N GLU A 16 -4.41 3.48 -7.43
CA GLU A 16 -3.55 4.24 -6.51
C GLU A 16 -2.41 3.39 -5.97
N GLU A 17 -2.70 2.17 -5.51
CA GLU A 17 -1.69 1.22 -5.04
C GLU A 17 -0.74 0.81 -6.17
N VAL A 18 -1.27 0.59 -7.39
CA VAL A 18 -0.45 0.24 -8.57
C VAL A 18 0.49 1.39 -8.95
N ALA A 19 0.00 2.63 -8.92
CA ALA A 19 0.81 3.82 -9.18
C ALA A 19 1.90 4.00 -8.12
N ALA A 20 1.59 3.73 -6.84
CA ALA A 20 2.56 3.79 -5.75
C ALA A 20 3.71 2.77 -5.95
N VAL A 21 3.38 1.52 -6.25
CA VAL A 21 4.39 0.48 -6.54
C VAL A 21 5.21 0.86 -7.76
N THR A 22 4.57 1.35 -8.83
CA THR A 22 5.29 1.78 -10.05
C THR A 22 6.29 2.90 -9.75
N ARG A 23 5.93 3.86 -8.89
CA ARG A 23 6.81 4.94 -8.46
C ARG A 23 8.03 4.43 -7.68
N VAL A 24 7.83 3.45 -6.79
CA VAL A 24 8.93 2.77 -6.06
C VAL A 24 9.86 2.03 -7.02
N LEU A 25 9.30 1.25 -7.96
CA LEU A 25 10.11 0.52 -8.94
C LEU A 25 10.94 1.47 -9.83
N ARG A 26 10.35 2.60 -10.23
CA ARG A 26 11.05 3.62 -11.03
C ARG A 26 12.09 4.42 -10.24
N SER A 27 11.98 4.50 -8.91
CA SER A 27 12.97 5.20 -8.08
C SER A 27 14.28 4.42 -7.93
N GLY A 28 14.26 3.11 -8.19
CA GLY A 28 15.39 2.20 -7.99
C GLY A 28 15.62 1.80 -6.53
N TRP A 29 14.83 2.33 -5.58
CA TRP A 29 14.92 1.99 -4.16
C TRP A 29 13.79 1.04 -3.76
N ILE A 30 14.03 -0.27 -3.89
CA ILE A 30 13.01 -1.32 -3.67
C ILE A 30 13.07 -1.97 -2.28
N THR A 31 13.98 -1.51 -1.42
CA THR A 31 14.11 -1.95 -0.02
C THR A 31 13.55 -0.89 0.92
N THR A 32 13.67 -1.09 2.24
CA THR A 32 13.28 -0.08 3.24
C THR A 32 13.92 1.27 2.95
N GLY A 33 13.11 2.31 2.89
CA GLY A 33 13.55 3.63 2.43
C GLY A 33 12.50 4.73 2.62
N PRO A 34 12.54 5.80 1.81
CA PRO A 34 11.71 6.99 2.02
C PRO A 34 10.20 6.74 2.02
N GLU A 35 9.68 5.81 1.22
CA GLU A 35 8.24 5.50 1.22
C GLU A 35 7.82 4.75 2.51
N CYS A 36 8.71 3.98 3.14
CA CYS A 36 8.44 3.39 4.46
C CYS A 36 8.41 4.47 5.55
N GLN A 37 9.37 5.40 5.55
CA GLN A 37 9.40 6.50 6.53
C GLN A 37 8.11 7.34 6.46
N LYS A 38 7.66 7.69 5.25
CA LYS A 38 6.40 8.40 5.05
C LYS A 38 5.19 7.62 5.58
N LEU A 39 5.16 6.31 5.37
CA LEU A 39 4.10 5.46 5.92
C LEU A 39 4.10 5.50 7.45
N GLU A 40 5.27 5.35 8.07
CA GLU A 40 5.40 5.32 9.53
C GLU A 40 4.98 6.66 10.17
N GLU A 41 5.39 7.79 9.58
CA GLU A 41 4.97 9.13 9.98
C GLU A 41 3.45 9.30 9.90
N GLN A 42 2.85 8.97 8.75
CA GLN A 42 1.39 9.06 8.53
C GLN A 42 0.62 8.14 9.46
N PHE A 43 1.17 6.95 9.73
CA PHE A 43 0.54 5.98 10.60
C PHE A 43 0.58 6.45 12.06
N ALA A 44 1.71 6.97 12.52
CA ALA A 44 1.86 7.56 13.85
C ALA A 44 0.88 8.73 14.05
N GLU A 45 0.76 9.63 13.06
CA GLU A 45 -0.22 10.72 13.07
C GLU A 45 -1.66 10.17 13.17
N ARG A 46 -2.03 9.22 12.30
CA ARG A 46 -3.37 8.62 12.27
C ARG A 46 -3.73 7.93 13.57
N MET A 47 -2.77 7.29 14.22
CA MET A 47 -2.97 6.54 15.45
C MET A 47 -2.74 7.40 16.71
N SER A 48 -2.34 8.67 16.55
CA SER A 48 -1.93 9.54 17.66
C SER A 48 -0.88 8.88 18.57
N ALA A 49 0.04 8.15 17.96
CA ALA A 49 1.12 7.45 18.61
C ALA A 49 2.47 8.10 18.26
N ARG A 50 3.50 7.81 19.05
CA ARG A 50 4.86 8.22 18.71
C ARG A 50 5.43 7.23 17.68
N HIS A 51 6.03 7.78 16.62
CA HIS A 51 6.85 7.02 15.68
C HIS A 51 8.18 6.63 16.32
#